data_AF-A0A8K0X1D1-F1
#
_entry.id   AF-A0A8K0X1D1-F1
#
_cell.length_a   1.000
_cell.length_b   1.000
_cell.length_c   1.000
_cell.angle_alpha   90.00
_cell.angle_beta   90.00
_cell.angle_gamma   90.00
#
_symmetry.space_group_name_H-M   'P 1'
#
loop_
_entity.id
_entity.type
_entity.pdbx_description
1 polymer ?
#
loop_
_entity_poly.entity_id
_entity_poly.type
_entity_poly.pdbx_seq_one_letter_code
_entity_poly.pdbx_strand_id
1 'polypeptide(L)'
;MMLLASVSDAKLMPVVPNDSYLVVNAQSSYVRSNAKWIIDRLVRDYESWMDAAVKKRLDEMLEERPGLCIGVYEPSHVLVSGEPVRDLIFWSGPLVSMAQMVIASIPVMTDGDWFVLVITICGTFLAETTGSLPAWACEKWACRRGTHSTFVLTRGNGSPHAILILGNGRSLNLEDLAVASRTHHGQSDKITRACLGVLSMLWILLLVSAAGVASGAIYLLAVGGLGMLHCIFVVGSRRRPSAFGVHLEYRGVVGDITVMGALLQCEERYPAVGKALLPISFPGKLLPDEVTQWEALEVGARTAAEAQADAETTEEDCAVESWTAYARSLQAG
;
A
#
# COMPACT_ATOMS: atom_id res chain seq x y z
N MET A 1 -7.59 -11.63 -19.62
CA MET A 1 -6.60 -10.77 -18.92
C MET A 1 -5.17 -11.03 -19.39
N MET A 2 -4.60 -12.23 -19.24
CA MET A 2 -3.19 -12.48 -19.65
C MET A 2 -2.90 -12.25 -21.13
N LEU A 3 -3.77 -12.71 -22.03
CA LEU A 3 -3.65 -12.48 -23.47
C LEU A 3 -3.63 -10.97 -23.81
N LEU A 4 -4.46 -10.18 -23.12
CA LEU A 4 -4.50 -8.73 -23.28
C LEU A 4 -3.22 -8.09 -22.73
N ALA A 5 -2.72 -8.55 -21.59
CA ALA A 5 -1.46 -8.09 -21.02
C ALA A 5 -0.27 -8.42 -21.94
N SER A 6 -0.24 -9.62 -22.55
CA SER A 6 0.84 -10.01 -23.48
C SER A 6 0.89 -9.16 -24.75
N VAL A 7 -0.25 -8.62 -25.20
CA VAL A 7 -0.36 -7.79 -26.41
C VAL A 7 -0.18 -6.29 -26.11
N SER A 8 -0.51 -5.85 -24.89
CA SER A 8 -0.45 -4.44 -24.48
C SER A 8 0.82 -4.12 -23.67
N ASP A 9 0.68 -3.39 -22.55
CA ASP A 9 1.78 -2.87 -21.73
C ASP A 9 2.35 -3.92 -20.76
N ALA A 10 1.97 -5.19 -20.87
CA ALA A 10 2.28 -6.25 -19.89
C ALA A 10 1.90 -5.94 -18.44
N LYS A 11 0.97 -5.00 -18.24
CA LYS A 11 0.47 -4.61 -16.92
C LYS A 11 -0.39 -5.71 -16.32
N LEU A 12 -0.03 -6.13 -15.13
CA LEU A 12 -0.72 -7.18 -14.39
C LEU A 12 -1.62 -6.62 -13.29
N MET A 13 -1.23 -5.50 -12.68
CA MET A 13 -2.04 -4.87 -11.63
C MET A 13 -3.29 -4.18 -12.22
N PRO A 14 -4.46 -4.33 -11.58
CA PRO A 14 -5.68 -3.68 -12.05
C PRO A 14 -5.53 -2.16 -11.99
N VAL A 15 -5.99 -1.49 -13.03
CA VAL A 15 -6.10 -0.03 -13.06
C VAL A 15 -7.27 0.37 -12.16
N VAL A 16 -6.99 1.24 -11.19
CA VAL A 16 -8.02 1.86 -10.35
C VAL A 16 -8.54 3.08 -11.09
N PRO A 17 -9.86 3.37 -11.08
CA PRO A 17 -10.36 4.65 -11.58
C PRO A 17 -9.64 5.79 -10.86
N ASN A 18 -8.97 6.66 -11.63
CA ASN A 18 -8.47 7.93 -11.10
C ASN A 18 -9.69 8.65 -10.53
N ASP A 19 -9.70 8.99 -9.24
CA ASP A 19 -10.62 9.94 -8.55
C ASP A 19 -10.98 9.51 -7.11
N SER A 20 -10.64 8.29 -6.66
CA SER A 20 -11.11 7.84 -5.34
C SER A 20 -10.27 8.35 -4.16
N TYR A 21 -8.96 8.55 -4.34
CA TYR A 21 -8.03 8.88 -3.24
C TYR A 21 -6.90 9.79 -3.70
N LEU A 22 -6.51 10.70 -2.81
CA LEU A 22 -5.42 11.65 -2.99
C LEU A 22 -4.23 11.26 -2.09
N VAL A 23 -3.04 11.40 -2.66
CA VAL A 23 -1.77 11.31 -1.95
C VAL A 23 -1.16 12.70 -1.91
N VAL A 24 -1.00 13.23 -0.71
CA VAL A 24 -0.49 14.57 -0.45
C VAL A 24 0.90 14.44 0.17
N ASN A 25 1.89 15.09 -0.43
CA ASN A 25 3.21 15.21 0.19
C ASN A 25 3.20 16.43 1.12
N ALA A 26 3.41 16.23 2.42
CA ALA A 26 3.31 17.31 3.40
C ALA A 26 4.40 18.36 3.20
N GLN A 27 5.62 17.94 2.86
CA GLN A 27 6.75 18.87 2.69
C GLN A 27 6.62 19.72 1.42
N SER A 28 6.18 19.14 0.30
CA SER A 28 6.05 19.88 -0.97
C SER A 28 4.65 20.45 -1.21
N SER A 29 3.67 20.12 -0.37
CA SER A 29 2.24 20.38 -0.59
C SER A 29 1.71 19.86 -1.94
N TYR A 30 2.43 18.93 -2.58
CA TYR A 30 2.07 18.42 -3.88
C TYR A 30 0.99 17.33 -3.76
N VAL A 31 -0.07 17.44 -4.55
CA VAL A 31 -1.21 16.51 -4.54
C VAL A 31 -1.19 15.62 -5.78
N ARG A 32 -1.26 14.31 -5.58
CA ARG A 32 -1.40 13.29 -6.64
C ARG A 32 -2.73 12.57 -6.50
N SER A 33 -3.40 12.35 -7.63
CA SER A 33 -4.48 11.36 -7.70
C SER A 33 -3.88 9.96 -7.72
N ASN A 34 -4.43 9.05 -6.93
CA ASN A 34 -3.95 7.68 -6.85
C ASN A 34 -4.42 6.86 -8.06
N ALA A 35 -3.47 6.25 -8.78
CA ALA A 35 -3.75 5.30 -9.86
C ALA A 35 -3.37 3.85 -9.50
N LYS A 36 -2.94 3.58 -8.26
CA LYS A 36 -2.48 2.24 -7.82
C LYS A 36 -3.45 1.55 -6.87
N TRP A 37 -3.62 0.26 -7.13
CA TRP A 37 -4.47 -0.64 -6.35
C TRP A 37 -4.07 -0.80 -4.87
N ILE A 38 -2.78 -0.67 -4.53
CA ILE A 38 -2.33 -0.86 -3.14
C ILE A 38 -2.81 0.28 -2.25
N ILE A 39 -2.65 1.52 -2.72
CA ILE A 39 -3.09 2.71 -1.97
C ILE A 39 -4.62 2.71 -1.89
N ASP A 40 -5.30 2.30 -2.98
CA ASP A 40 -6.76 2.10 -2.98
C ASP A 40 -7.20 1.13 -1.88
N ARG A 41 -6.59 -0.06 -1.82
CA ARG A 41 -6.84 -1.05 -0.76
C ARG A 41 -6.53 -0.51 0.63
N LEU A 42 -5.43 0.22 0.78
CA LEU A 42 -5.00 0.78 2.05
C LEU A 42 -6.06 1.71 2.64
N VAL A 43 -6.54 2.67 1.84
CA VAL A 43 -7.54 3.64 2.31
C VAL A 43 -8.93 3.02 2.39
N ARG A 44 -9.31 2.15 1.43
CA ARG A 44 -10.61 1.50 1.42
C ARG A 44 -10.82 0.55 2.60
N ASP A 45 -9.80 -0.21 2.96
CA ASP A 45 -9.87 -1.16 4.08
C ASP A 45 -9.54 -0.48 5.43
N TYR A 46 -9.33 0.86 5.46
CA TYR A 46 -8.88 1.61 6.64
C TYR A 46 -9.71 1.34 7.89
N GLU A 47 -11.03 1.35 7.76
CA GLU A 47 -11.95 1.07 8.88
C GLU A 47 -11.65 -0.25 9.61
N SER A 48 -11.11 -1.26 8.90
CA SER A 48 -10.80 -2.57 9.49
C SER A 48 -9.46 -2.66 10.21
N TRP A 49 -8.52 -1.77 9.89
CA TRP A 49 -7.18 -1.77 10.48
C TRP A 49 -6.85 -0.48 11.25
N MET A 50 -7.76 0.49 11.23
CA MET A 50 -7.74 1.69 12.05
C MET A 50 -7.54 1.33 13.51
N ASP A 51 -6.62 2.04 14.16
CA ASP A 51 -6.36 1.84 15.58
C ASP A 51 -7.61 2.17 16.43
N ALA A 52 -7.77 1.45 17.54
CA ALA A 52 -8.91 1.63 18.43
C ALA A 52 -9.03 3.07 18.97
N ALA A 53 -7.90 3.75 19.19
CA ALA A 53 -7.90 5.14 19.64
C ALA A 53 -8.44 6.10 18.56
N VAL A 54 -8.09 5.87 17.28
CA VAL A 54 -8.63 6.65 16.17
C VAL A 54 -10.11 6.40 16.00
N LYS A 55 -10.52 5.13 16.08
CA LYS A 55 -11.94 4.74 15.96
C LYS A 55 -12.78 5.38 17.06
N LYS A 56 -12.33 5.28 18.32
CA LYS A 56 -13.00 5.89 19.46
C LYS A 56 -13.15 7.40 19.26
N ARG A 57 -12.09 8.09 18.84
CA ARG A 57 -12.13 9.54 18.59
C ARG A 57 -13.08 9.91 17.46
N LEU A 58 -13.10 9.10 16.39
CA LEU A 58 -14.01 9.30 15.27
C LEU A 58 -15.47 9.08 15.68
N ASP A 59 -15.76 8.05 16.47
CA ASP A 59 -17.10 7.75 16.98
C ASP A 59 -17.60 8.89 17.91
N GLU A 60 -16.77 9.38 18.83
CA GLU A 60 -17.06 10.55 19.67
C GLU A 60 -17.42 11.79 18.83
N MET A 61 -16.69 12.04 17.74
CA MET A 61 -16.94 13.18 16.86
C MET A 61 -18.23 13.01 16.04
N LEU A 62 -18.52 11.79 15.57
CA LEU A 62 -19.71 11.51 14.75
C LEU A 62 -21.02 11.72 15.51
N GLU A 63 -21.03 11.55 16.84
CA GLU A 63 -22.20 11.82 17.68
C GLU A 63 -22.53 13.31 17.78
N GLU A 64 -21.51 14.18 17.74
CA GLU A 64 -21.69 15.63 17.83
C GLU A 64 -21.87 16.27 16.45
N ARG A 65 -20.82 16.26 15.62
CA ARG A 65 -20.77 16.85 14.27
C ARG A 65 -19.65 16.25 13.43
N PRO A 66 -19.86 16.05 12.12
CA PRO A 66 -18.83 15.53 11.23
C PRO A 66 -17.66 16.52 11.09
N GLY A 67 -16.55 16.22 11.75
CA GLY A 67 -15.28 16.93 11.66
C GLY A 67 -14.22 16.17 10.85
N LEU A 68 -12.94 16.44 11.12
CA LEU A 68 -11.81 15.75 10.48
C LEU A 68 -10.96 15.03 11.53
N CYS A 69 -10.76 13.72 11.35
CA CYS A 69 -9.95 12.86 12.21
C CYS A 69 -8.76 12.28 11.43
N ILE A 70 -7.55 12.62 11.84
CA ILE A 70 -6.29 12.23 11.21
C ILE A 70 -5.64 11.16 12.08
N GLY A 71 -5.58 9.92 11.56
CA GLY A 71 -4.83 8.85 12.19
C GLY A 71 -3.36 8.93 11.80
N VAL A 72 -2.47 8.98 12.80
CA VAL A 72 -1.04 9.14 12.60
C VAL A 72 -0.33 7.81 12.76
N TYR A 73 0.39 7.43 11.72
CA TYR A 73 1.15 6.20 11.62
C TYR A 73 2.59 6.50 11.23
N GLU A 74 3.50 5.63 11.62
CA GLU A 74 4.89 5.64 11.21
C GLU A 74 5.27 4.27 10.61
N PRO A 75 6.14 4.20 9.59
CA PRO A 75 6.67 2.94 9.11
C PRO A 75 7.39 2.16 10.22
N SER A 76 7.21 0.84 10.25
CA SER A 76 7.88 0.00 11.25
C SER A 76 9.40 0.13 11.19
N HIS A 77 10.05 0.20 12.36
CA HIS A 77 11.51 0.19 12.46
C HIS A 77 12.13 -1.19 12.29
N VAL A 78 11.33 -2.25 12.47
CA VAL A 78 11.78 -3.65 12.46
C VAL A 78 11.57 -4.29 11.10
N LEU A 79 10.41 -4.04 10.47
CA LEU A 79 10.02 -4.70 9.24
C LEU A 79 10.36 -3.86 8.01
N VAL A 80 10.93 -4.49 6.99
CA VAL A 80 11.29 -3.82 5.74
C VAL A 80 10.05 -3.54 4.90
N SER A 81 9.86 -2.29 4.52
CA SER A 81 8.80 -1.87 3.60
C SER A 81 8.99 -2.49 2.21
N GLY A 82 7.90 -3.02 1.64
CA GLY A 82 7.87 -3.70 0.35
C GLY A 82 7.80 -5.23 0.44
N GLU A 83 7.90 -5.81 1.64
CA GLU A 83 7.79 -7.25 1.85
C GLU A 83 6.48 -7.61 2.56
N PRO A 84 5.57 -8.35 1.92
CA PRO A 84 4.27 -8.67 2.51
C PRO A 84 4.40 -9.72 3.61
N VAL A 85 3.76 -9.49 4.75
CA VAL A 85 3.63 -10.50 5.81
C VAL A 85 2.63 -11.58 5.37
N ARG A 86 2.95 -12.83 5.69
CA ARG A 86 2.09 -14.00 5.43
C ARG A 86 0.95 -14.03 6.45
N ASP A 87 -0.22 -13.56 6.04
CA ASP A 87 -1.43 -13.57 6.85
C ASP A 87 -2.18 -14.92 6.73
N LEU A 88 -3.24 -15.12 7.52
CA LEU A 88 -4.08 -16.32 7.45
C LEU A 88 -4.68 -16.52 6.04
N ILE A 89 -4.98 -15.42 5.34
CA ILE A 89 -5.54 -15.47 3.99
C ILE A 89 -4.48 -15.98 3.00
N PHE A 90 -3.20 -15.64 3.17
CA PHE A 90 -2.11 -16.25 2.42
C PHE A 90 -2.08 -17.77 2.62
N TRP A 91 -2.15 -18.25 3.87
CA TRP A 91 -2.16 -19.69 4.18
C TRP A 91 -3.42 -20.43 3.70
N SER A 92 -4.54 -19.72 3.54
CA SER A 92 -5.75 -20.32 2.97
C SER A 92 -5.55 -20.80 1.53
N GLY A 93 -4.64 -20.19 0.76
CA GLY A 93 -4.35 -20.60 -0.62
C GLY A 93 -3.81 -22.02 -0.72
N PRO A 94 -2.62 -22.31 -0.16
CA PRO A 94 -2.07 -23.67 -0.14
C PRO A 94 -3.02 -24.70 0.45
N LEU A 95 -3.76 -24.33 1.51
CA LEU A 95 -4.74 -25.22 2.13
C LEU A 95 -5.88 -25.60 1.16
N VAL A 96 -6.43 -24.62 0.44
CA VAL A 96 -7.47 -24.88 -0.57
C VAL A 96 -6.91 -25.66 -1.75
N SER A 97 -5.69 -25.38 -2.20
CA SER A 97 -5.03 -26.16 -3.26
C SER A 97 -4.81 -27.62 -2.85
N MET A 98 -4.45 -27.87 -1.59
CA MET A 98 -4.40 -29.24 -1.05
C MET A 98 -5.77 -29.90 -1.04
N ALA A 99 -6.82 -29.20 -0.60
CA ALA A 99 -8.19 -29.72 -0.63
C ALA A 99 -8.67 -30.06 -2.05
N GLN A 100 -8.34 -29.20 -3.03
CA GLN A 100 -8.59 -29.47 -4.45
C GLN A 100 -7.89 -30.74 -4.92
N MET A 101 -6.63 -30.96 -4.50
CA MET A 101 -5.88 -32.18 -4.84
C MET A 101 -6.53 -33.44 -4.25
N VAL A 102 -7.01 -33.37 -3.01
CA VAL A 102 -7.72 -34.48 -2.36
C VAL A 102 -9.00 -34.81 -3.13
N ILE A 103 -9.83 -33.81 -3.45
CA ILE A 103 -11.07 -34.02 -4.22
C ILE A 103 -10.75 -34.61 -5.60
N ALA A 104 -9.71 -34.11 -6.26
CA ALA A 104 -9.29 -34.57 -7.58
C ALA A 104 -8.72 -36.00 -7.59
N SER A 105 -8.30 -36.53 -6.42
CA SER A 105 -7.80 -37.91 -6.30
C SER A 105 -8.91 -38.95 -6.15
N ILE A 106 -10.14 -38.55 -5.81
CA ILE A 106 -11.27 -39.48 -5.61
C ILE A 106 -11.56 -40.31 -6.88
N PRO A 107 -11.68 -39.71 -8.10
CA PRO A 107 -11.96 -40.46 -9.32
C PRO A 107 -10.89 -41.49 -9.68
N VAL A 108 -9.64 -41.23 -9.27
CA VAL A 108 -8.54 -42.17 -9.46
C VAL A 108 -8.75 -43.43 -8.61
N MET A 109 -9.24 -43.26 -7.38
CA MET A 109 -9.44 -44.36 -6.45
C MET A 109 -10.72 -45.16 -6.74
N THR A 110 -11.77 -44.51 -7.24
CA THR A 110 -13.06 -45.15 -7.52
C THR A 110 -13.13 -45.75 -8.91
N ASP A 111 -12.77 -44.96 -9.93
CA ASP A 111 -13.05 -45.26 -11.33
C ASP A 111 -11.77 -45.53 -12.14
N GLY A 112 -10.60 -45.33 -11.53
CA GLY A 112 -9.31 -45.40 -12.21
C GLY A 112 -9.10 -44.27 -13.22
N ASP A 113 -9.87 -43.17 -13.10
CA ASP A 113 -9.78 -42.03 -14.00
C ASP A 113 -8.79 -40.98 -13.48
N TRP A 114 -7.63 -40.92 -14.12
CA TRP A 114 -6.51 -40.01 -13.79
C TRP A 114 -6.69 -38.60 -14.35
N PHE A 115 -7.68 -38.39 -15.22
CA PHE A 115 -7.81 -37.17 -16.01
C PHE A 115 -8.08 -35.94 -15.14
N VAL A 116 -9.00 -36.06 -14.17
CA VAL A 116 -9.36 -34.98 -13.23
C VAL A 116 -8.15 -34.56 -12.40
N LEU A 117 -7.36 -35.53 -11.93
CA LEU A 117 -6.15 -35.30 -11.15
C LEU A 117 -5.08 -34.55 -11.97
N VAL A 118 -4.82 -35.01 -13.19
CA VAL A 118 -3.83 -34.39 -14.09
C VAL A 118 -4.22 -32.94 -14.42
N ILE A 119 -5.49 -32.68 -14.75
CA ILE A 119 -5.96 -31.32 -15.02
C ILE A 119 -5.79 -30.43 -13.78
N THR A 120 -6.11 -30.94 -12.60
CA THR A 120 -6.00 -30.18 -11.36
C THR A 120 -4.54 -29.84 -11.07
N ILE A 121 -3.62 -30.80 -11.18
CA ILE A 121 -2.17 -30.58 -10.99
C ILE A 121 -1.65 -29.54 -11.99
N CYS A 122 -1.96 -29.72 -13.28
CA CYS A 122 -1.53 -28.79 -14.33
C CYS A 122 -2.10 -27.39 -14.08
N GLY A 123 -3.38 -27.27 -13.72
CA GLY A 123 -4.03 -26.00 -13.42
C GLY A 123 -3.44 -25.30 -12.20
N THR A 124 -3.17 -26.02 -11.11
CA THR A 124 -2.52 -25.49 -9.91
C THR A 124 -1.11 -24.99 -10.24
N PHE A 125 -0.31 -25.78 -10.95
CA PHE A 125 1.04 -25.38 -11.36
C PHE A 125 1.01 -24.13 -12.24
N LEU A 126 0.06 -24.06 -13.17
CA LEU A 126 -0.11 -22.91 -14.07
C LEU A 126 -0.53 -21.65 -13.29
N ALA A 127 -1.39 -21.80 -12.28
CA ALA A 127 -1.81 -20.72 -11.38
C ALA A 127 -0.66 -20.22 -10.49
N GLU A 128 0.12 -21.11 -9.90
CA GLU A 128 1.29 -20.73 -9.09
C GLU A 128 2.37 -20.06 -9.93
N THR A 129 2.65 -20.59 -11.13
CA THR A 129 3.59 -19.98 -12.09
C THR A 129 3.13 -18.58 -12.48
N THR A 130 1.82 -18.41 -12.74
CA THR A 130 1.22 -17.10 -13.00
C THR A 130 1.44 -16.14 -11.83
N GLY A 131 1.15 -16.57 -10.60
CA GLY A 131 1.25 -15.74 -9.40
C GLY A 131 2.69 -15.41 -9.00
N SER A 132 3.64 -16.24 -9.43
CA SER A 132 5.08 -16.09 -9.11
C SER A 132 5.85 -15.25 -10.13
N LEU A 133 5.18 -14.69 -11.14
CA LEU A 133 5.84 -13.80 -12.10
C LEU A 133 6.43 -12.57 -11.37
N PRO A 134 7.73 -12.27 -11.55
CA PRO A 134 8.38 -11.15 -10.86
C PRO A 134 7.77 -9.80 -11.24
N ALA A 135 7.13 -9.71 -12.40
CA ALA A 135 6.39 -8.54 -12.86
C ALA A 135 5.32 -8.09 -11.85
N TRP A 136 4.65 -9.01 -11.14
CA TRP A 136 3.71 -8.65 -10.07
C TRP A 136 4.39 -7.85 -8.96
N ALA A 137 5.55 -8.30 -8.51
CA ALA A 137 6.30 -7.61 -7.45
C ALA A 137 6.83 -6.25 -7.95
N CYS A 138 7.38 -6.21 -9.15
CA CYS A 138 7.89 -4.98 -9.75
C CYS A 138 6.79 -3.91 -9.88
N GLU A 139 5.61 -4.27 -10.42
CA GLU A 139 4.51 -3.32 -10.57
C GLU A 139 3.89 -2.89 -9.25
N LYS A 140 3.82 -3.82 -8.28
CA LYS A 140 3.27 -3.59 -6.96
C LYS A 140 4.13 -2.58 -6.18
N TRP A 141 5.45 -2.72 -6.21
CA TRP A 141 6.35 -1.85 -5.42
C TRP A 141 7.24 -0.94 -6.28
N ALA A 142 6.73 -0.47 -7.42
CA ALA A 142 7.42 0.46 -8.32
C ALA A 142 7.56 1.87 -7.72
N CYS A 143 8.37 2.02 -6.67
CA CYS A 143 8.59 3.31 -6.01
C CYS A 143 9.99 3.35 -5.38
N ARG A 144 10.50 4.57 -5.15
CA ARG A 144 11.69 4.76 -4.32
C ARG A 144 11.39 4.32 -2.89
N ARG A 145 12.40 3.75 -2.23
CA ARG A 145 12.31 3.28 -0.84
C ARG A 145 13.16 4.16 0.05
N GLY A 146 12.79 4.21 1.33
CA GLY A 146 13.55 4.89 2.37
C GLY A 146 13.43 6.40 2.34
N THR A 147 12.22 6.92 2.05
CA THR A 147 12.01 8.37 2.08
C THR A 147 11.77 8.87 3.51
N HIS A 148 12.19 10.11 3.77
CA HIS A 148 11.87 10.86 4.98
C HIS A 148 10.66 11.78 4.80
N SER A 149 10.05 11.79 3.61
CA SER A 149 8.84 12.57 3.35
C SER A 149 7.64 11.99 4.08
N THR A 150 6.79 12.89 4.54
CA THR A 150 5.54 12.62 5.25
C THR A 150 4.41 12.72 4.24
N PHE A 151 3.53 11.73 4.22
CA PHE A 151 2.45 11.65 3.26
C PHE A 151 1.10 11.61 3.96
N VAL A 152 0.11 12.25 3.36
CA VAL A 152 -1.29 12.12 3.77
C VAL A 152 -2.09 11.42 2.70
N LEU A 153 -2.86 10.41 3.11
CA LEU A 153 -3.83 9.74 2.27
C LEU A 153 -5.23 10.18 2.70
N THR A 154 -6.00 10.72 1.76
CA THR A 154 -7.37 11.19 2.01
C THR A 154 -8.26 10.94 0.80
N ARG A 155 -9.58 10.86 1.02
CA ARG A 155 -10.58 10.90 -0.06
C ARG A 155 -10.82 12.32 -0.61
N GLY A 156 -10.23 13.33 0.03
CA GLY A 156 -10.46 14.74 -0.30
C GLY A 156 -11.57 15.36 0.56
N ASN A 157 -12.15 16.44 0.05
CA ASN A 157 -13.16 17.21 0.79
C ASN A 157 -14.38 16.35 1.17
N GLY A 158 -14.92 16.58 2.37
CA GLY A 158 -16.07 15.86 2.92
C GLY A 158 -15.75 14.49 3.49
N SER A 159 -14.48 14.06 3.48
CA SER A 159 -14.07 12.84 4.17
C SER A 159 -13.77 13.12 5.65
N PRO A 160 -14.36 12.36 6.59
CA PRO A 160 -14.18 12.60 8.02
C PRO A 160 -12.85 12.03 8.54
N HIS A 161 -12.10 11.31 7.71
CA HIS A 161 -10.82 10.71 8.10
C HIS A 161 -9.72 10.92 7.07
N ALA A 162 -8.50 11.11 7.57
CA ALA A 162 -7.27 11.08 6.79
C ALA A 162 -6.22 10.20 7.48
N ILE A 163 -5.30 9.66 6.70
CA ILE A 163 -4.22 8.80 7.19
C ILE A 163 -2.92 9.56 6.99
N LEU A 164 -2.27 9.96 8.08
CA LEU A 164 -0.96 10.58 8.08
C LEU A 164 0.10 9.48 8.27
N ILE A 165 1.04 9.40 7.34
CA ILE A 165 2.18 8.47 7.39
C ILE A 165 3.45 9.31 7.50
N LEU A 166 4.08 9.28 8.67
CA LEU A 166 5.31 10.01 8.97
C LEU A 166 6.49 9.39 8.22
N GLY A 167 7.41 10.23 7.75
CA GLY A 167 8.65 9.76 7.12
C GLY A 167 9.72 9.46 8.16
N ASN A 168 10.30 8.26 8.11
CA ASN A 168 11.38 7.86 9.02
C ASN A 168 12.57 7.20 8.29
N GLY A 169 12.71 7.46 6.99
CA GLY A 169 13.78 6.88 6.16
C GLY A 169 13.58 5.40 5.84
N ARG A 170 12.45 4.80 6.21
CA ARG A 170 12.08 3.41 5.89
C ARG A 170 10.73 3.27 5.19
N SER A 171 10.02 4.38 4.91
CA SER A 171 8.77 4.36 4.16
C SER A 171 8.99 4.12 2.65
N LEU A 172 7.95 3.61 1.99
CA LEU A 172 7.83 3.69 0.53
C LEU A 172 7.47 5.13 0.15
N ASN A 173 8.03 5.62 -0.95
CA ASN A 173 7.59 6.90 -1.52
C ASN A 173 6.18 6.74 -2.11
N LEU A 174 5.17 7.17 -1.36
CA LEU A 174 3.77 7.03 -1.75
C LEU A 174 3.39 7.96 -2.91
N GLU A 175 4.08 9.09 -3.08
CA GLU A 175 3.89 9.98 -4.23
C GLU A 175 4.30 9.28 -5.54
N ASP A 176 5.49 8.67 -5.55
CA ASP A 176 5.94 7.89 -6.69
C ASP A 176 5.01 6.70 -6.91
N LEU A 177 4.66 6.00 -5.82
CA LEU A 177 3.77 4.83 -5.89
C LEU A 177 2.45 5.19 -6.54
N ALA A 178 1.80 6.30 -6.15
CA ALA A 178 0.55 6.77 -6.72
C ALA A 178 0.60 6.99 -8.25
N VAL A 179 1.77 7.35 -8.78
CA VAL A 179 1.97 7.73 -10.20
C VAL A 179 2.59 6.61 -11.04
N ALA A 180 3.26 5.62 -10.42
CA ALA A 180 4.22 4.68 -11.04
C ALA A 180 3.66 3.71 -12.11
N SER A 181 2.56 4.05 -12.75
CA SER A 181 2.09 3.45 -14.00
C SER A 181 2.82 3.99 -15.24
N ARG A 182 3.78 4.93 -15.11
CA ARG A 182 4.41 5.63 -16.25
C ARG A 182 5.92 5.41 -16.49
N THR A 183 6.71 4.91 -15.54
CA THR A 183 8.18 5.15 -15.59
C THR A 183 9.13 3.96 -15.77
N HIS A 184 8.68 2.72 -15.92
CA HIS A 184 9.63 1.59 -16.09
C HIS A 184 9.47 0.81 -17.42
N HIS A 185 9.64 1.51 -18.54
CA HIS A 185 9.74 0.91 -19.88
C HIS A 185 11.19 0.52 -20.21
N GLY A 186 11.70 -0.56 -19.61
CA GLY A 186 13.09 -0.98 -19.84
C GLY A 186 13.26 -2.50 -19.78
N GLN A 187 13.34 -3.14 -20.95
CA GLN A 187 13.76 -4.54 -21.23
C GLN A 187 13.00 -5.72 -20.59
N SER A 188 12.53 -5.63 -19.34
CA SER A 188 11.78 -6.69 -18.64
C SER A 188 10.43 -7.04 -19.29
N ASP A 189 9.92 -6.13 -20.12
CA ASP A 189 8.62 -6.22 -20.78
C ASP A 189 8.55 -7.34 -21.84
N LYS A 190 9.60 -7.56 -22.65
CA LYS A 190 9.56 -8.57 -23.73
C LYS A 190 9.52 -10.00 -23.20
N ILE A 191 10.33 -10.30 -22.18
CA ILE A 191 10.35 -11.62 -21.54
C ILE A 191 9.01 -11.84 -20.83
N THR A 192 8.52 -10.83 -20.09
CA THR A 192 7.22 -10.92 -19.42
C THR A 192 6.08 -11.14 -20.42
N ARG A 193 6.03 -10.41 -21.54
CA ARG A 193 5.06 -10.62 -22.63
C ARG A 193 5.14 -12.02 -23.23
N ALA A 194 6.35 -12.52 -23.49
CA ALA A 194 6.55 -13.87 -24.00
C ALA A 194 6.05 -14.93 -22.99
N CYS A 195 6.42 -14.81 -21.72
CA CYS A 195 5.94 -15.68 -20.65
C CYS A 195 4.41 -15.64 -20.53
N LEU A 196 3.80 -14.45 -20.56
CA LEU A 196 2.34 -14.28 -20.53
C LEU A 196 1.67 -14.90 -21.76
N GLY A 197 2.27 -14.78 -22.94
CA GLY A 197 1.80 -15.40 -24.17
C GLY A 197 1.81 -16.93 -24.08
N VAL A 198 2.93 -17.52 -23.65
CA VAL A 198 3.05 -18.98 -23.45
C VAL A 198 2.05 -19.46 -22.39
N LEU A 199 1.98 -18.76 -21.26
CA LEU A 199 1.07 -19.09 -20.16
C LEU A 199 -0.39 -19.04 -20.62
N SER A 200 -0.76 -18.02 -21.40
CA SER A 200 -2.10 -17.91 -21.99
C SER A 200 -2.42 -19.06 -22.94
N MET A 201 -1.47 -19.49 -23.77
CA MET A 201 -1.65 -20.66 -24.65
C MET A 201 -1.83 -21.96 -23.87
N LEU A 202 -1.04 -22.15 -22.80
CA LEU A 202 -1.17 -23.31 -21.92
C LEU A 202 -2.52 -23.34 -21.19
N TRP A 203 -3.03 -22.18 -20.75
CA TRP A 203 -4.37 -22.07 -20.15
C TRP A 203 -5.46 -22.46 -21.15
N ILE A 204 -5.35 -22.02 -22.41
CA ILE A 204 -6.30 -22.39 -23.47
C ILE A 204 -6.25 -23.90 -23.71
N LEU A 205 -5.06 -24.49 -23.84
CA LEU A 205 -4.91 -25.93 -24.04
C LEU A 205 -5.53 -26.72 -22.86
N LEU A 206 -5.27 -26.29 -21.63
CA LEU A 206 -5.83 -26.91 -20.44
C LEU A 206 -7.37 -26.84 -20.42
N LEU A 207 -7.95 -25.69 -20.78
CA LEU A 207 -9.41 -25.51 -20.86
C LEU A 207 -10.04 -26.36 -21.97
N VAL A 208 -9.39 -26.49 -23.12
CA VAL A 208 -9.83 -27.37 -24.21
C VAL A 208 -9.80 -28.83 -23.75
N SER A 209 -8.73 -29.26 -23.08
CA SER A 209 -8.65 -30.59 -22.49
C SER A 209 -9.76 -30.81 -21.44
N ALA A 210 -9.99 -29.86 -20.54
CA ALA A 210 -11.03 -29.95 -19.53
C ALA A 210 -12.45 -30.04 -20.12
N ALA A 211 -12.70 -29.36 -21.25
CA ALA A 211 -13.99 -29.43 -21.95
C ALA A 211 -14.27 -30.81 -22.59
N GLY A 212 -13.23 -31.58 -22.90
CA GLY A 212 -13.33 -32.92 -23.50
C GLY A 212 -13.67 -34.04 -22.50
N VAL A 213 -13.92 -33.72 -21.23
CA VAL A 213 -14.15 -34.71 -20.18
C VAL A 213 -15.57 -35.28 -20.25
N ALA A 214 -15.69 -36.60 -20.41
CA ALA A 214 -16.98 -37.30 -20.41
C ALA A 214 -17.33 -37.90 -19.04
N SER A 215 -16.32 -38.37 -18.29
CA SER A 215 -16.42 -39.00 -16.97
C SER A 215 -15.88 -38.07 -15.87
N GLY A 216 -16.55 -38.00 -14.72
CA GLY A 216 -16.02 -37.25 -13.57
C GLY A 216 -16.13 -35.72 -13.65
N ALA A 217 -16.93 -35.17 -14.56
CA ALA A 217 -17.17 -33.72 -14.70
C ALA A 217 -17.64 -33.05 -13.38
N ILE A 218 -18.38 -33.78 -12.54
CA ILE A 218 -18.83 -33.30 -11.21
C ILE A 218 -17.64 -32.99 -10.30
N TYR A 219 -16.57 -33.80 -10.35
CA TYR A 219 -15.36 -33.56 -9.55
C TYR A 219 -14.58 -32.35 -10.06
N LEU A 220 -14.49 -32.17 -11.38
CA LEU A 220 -13.91 -30.97 -11.98
C LEU A 220 -14.71 -29.71 -11.62
N LEU A 221 -16.04 -29.80 -11.64
CA LEU A 221 -16.92 -28.72 -11.20
C LEU A 221 -16.72 -28.40 -9.72
N ALA A 222 -16.59 -29.41 -8.86
CA ALA A 222 -16.33 -29.23 -7.44
C ALA A 222 -14.98 -28.56 -7.17
N VAL A 223 -13.91 -29.03 -7.83
CA VAL A 223 -12.56 -28.47 -7.73
C VAL A 223 -12.53 -27.02 -8.23
N GLY A 224 -13.10 -26.77 -9.41
CA GLY A 224 -13.16 -25.42 -9.99
C GLY A 224 -14.04 -24.47 -9.17
N GLY A 225 -15.19 -24.95 -8.68
CA GLY A 225 -16.09 -24.20 -7.81
C GLY A 225 -15.45 -23.81 -6.50
N LEU A 226 -14.76 -24.75 -5.83
CA LEU A 226 -14.00 -24.48 -4.61
C LEU A 226 -12.93 -23.40 -4.83
N GLY A 227 -12.20 -23.48 -5.95
CA GLY A 227 -11.20 -22.49 -6.32
C GLY A 227 -11.81 -21.10 -6.58
N MET A 228 -12.93 -21.03 -7.31
CA MET A 228 -13.62 -19.76 -7.57
C MET A 228 -14.16 -19.12 -6.28
N LEU A 229 -14.78 -19.90 -5.40
CA LEU A 229 -15.26 -19.43 -4.11
C LEU A 229 -14.11 -18.90 -3.25
N HIS A 230 -12.97 -19.59 -3.25
CA HIS A 230 -11.78 -19.14 -2.56
C HIS A 230 -11.23 -17.82 -3.13
N CYS A 231 -11.16 -17.67 -4.46
CA CYS A 231 -10.79 -16.40 -5.10
C CYS A 231 -11.70 -15.25 -4.67
N ILE A 232 -13.02 -15.47 -4.64
CA ILE A 232 -14.01 -14.46 -4.18
C ILE A 232 -13.74 -14.10 -2.73
N PHE A 233 -13.55 -15.09 -1.87
CA PHE A 233 -13.23 -14.88 -0.45
C PHE A 233 -11.94 -14.07 -0.26
N VAL A 234 -10.86 -14.42 -0.97
CA VAL A 234 -9.56 -13.75 -0.90
C VAL A 234 -9.64 -12.30 -1.36
N VAL A 235 -10.38 -12.03 -2.45
CA VAL A 235 -10.57 -10.67 -2.97
C VAL A 235 -11.47 -9.84 -2.06
N GLY A 236 -12.54 -10.43 -1.53
CA GLY A 236 -13.50 -9.76 -0.63
C GLY A 236 -12.95 -9.51 0.77
N SER A 237 -11.95 -10.28 1.20
CA SER A 237 -11.35 -10.14 2.52
C SER A 237 -10.64 -8.79 2.67
N ARG A 238 -10.93 -8.09 3.76
CA ARG A 238 -10.21 -6.89 4.20
C ARG A 238 -8.86 -7.31 4.75
N ARG A 239 -7.80 -6.58 4.41
CA ARG A 239 -6.43 -6.92 4.85
C ARG A 239 -5.74 -5.74 5.50
N ARG A 240 -4.83 -6.05 6.41
CA ARG A 240 -3.96 -5.05 7.03
C ARG A 240 -2.90 -4.55 6.05
N PRO A 241 -2.40 -3.33 6.24
CA PRO A 241 -1.34 -2.74 5.42
C PRO A 241 -0.09 -3.64 5.32
N SER A 242 0.24 -4.35 6.40
CA SER A 242 1.39 -5.25 6.47
C SER A 242 1.31 -6.43 5.51
N ALA A 243 0.10 -6.91 5.16
CA ALA A 243 -0.09 -7.96 4.15
C ALA A 243 0.21 -7.46 2.72
N PHE A 244 0.22 -6.14 2.52
CA PHE A 244 0.62 -5.51 1.26
C PHE A 244 2.09 -5.08 1.25
N GLY A 245 2.81 -5.27 2.36
CA GLY A 245 4.19 -4.83 2.54
C GLY A 245 4.32 -3.37 2.97
N VAL A 246 3.25 -2.75 3.48
CA VAL A 246 3.29 -1.41 4.08
C VAL A 246 3.15 -1.60 5.59
N HIS A 247 4.27 -1.71 6.30
CA HIS A 247 4.26 -1.94 7.75
C HIS A 247 4.09 -0.62 8.47
N LEU A 248 2.94 -0.41 9.09
CA LEU A 248 2.58 0.82 9.80
C LEU A 248 2.42 0.53 11.29
N GLU A 249 2.99 1.40 12.12
CA GLU A 249 2.88 1.44 13.56
C GLU A 249 2.09 2.69 13.97
N TYR A 250 1.15 2.55 14.89
CA TYR A 250 0.32 3.66 15.35
C TYR A 250 1.13 4.60 16.25
N ARG A 251 1.02 5.91 16.02
CA ARG A 251 1.69 6.95 16.81
C ARG A 251 0.72 7.86 17.54
N GLY A 252 -0.44 8.14 16.97
CA GLY A 252 -1.39 9.04 17.60
C GLY A 252 -2.59 9.38 16.72
N VAL A 253 -3.49 10.17 17.26
CA VAL A 253 -4.65 10.70 16.56
C VAL A 253 -4.70 12.21 16.77
N VAL A 254 -5.07 12.93 15.72
CA VAL A 254 -5.40 14.35 15.77
C VAL A 254 -6.79 14.50 15.19
N GLY A 255 -7.73 15.06 15.93
CA GLY A 255 -9.10 15.17 15.43
C GLY A 255 -9.95 16.12 16.24
N ASP A 256 -10.72 16.93 15.51
CA ASP A 256 -11.58 17.98 16.04
C ASP A 256 -12.90 18.01 15.26
N ILE A 257 -13.99 18.38 15.95
CA ILE A 257 -15.33 18.56 15.40
C ILE A 257 -15.36 19.64 14.30
N THR A 258 -14.38 20.55 14.29
CA THR A 258 -14.17 21.53 13.22
C THR A 258 -12.97 21.13 12.35
N VAL A 259 -13.16 21.17 11.03
CA VAL A 259 -12.08 20.87 10.08
C VAL A 259 -10.89 21.82 10.29
N MET A 260 -11.15 23.11 10.50
CA MET A 260 -10.09 24.09 10.76
C MET A 260 -9.33 23.79 12.07
N GLY A 261 -10.04 23.48 13.15
CA GLY A 261 -9.41 23.11 14.42
C GLY A 261 -8.53 21.87 14.29
N ALA A 262 -8.99 20.86 13.54
CA ALA A 262 -8.21 19.65 13.28
C ALA A 262 -6.94 19.95 12.46
N LEU A 263 -7.03 20.84 11.46
CA LEU A 263 -5.88 21.24 10.64
C LEU A 263 -4.86 22.05 11.44
N LEU A 264 -5.31 22.98 12.28
CA LEU A 264 -4.43 23.77 13.15
C LEU A 264 -3.73 22.90 14.19
N GLN A 265 -4.47 21.99 14.86
CA GLN A 265 -3.88 21.00 15.76
C GLN A 265 -2.90 20.07 15.04
N CYS A 266 -3.18 19.75 13.78
CA CYS A 266 -2.28 18.93 12.98
C CYS A 266 -1.00 19.67 12.62
N GLU A 267 -1.07 20.95 12.27
CA GLU A 267 0.09 21.81 12.00
C GLU A 267 0.94 22.03 13.25
N GLU A 268 0.30 22.27 14.41
CA GLU A 268 0.97 22.43 15.70
C GLU A 268 1.78 21.18 16.09
N ARG A 269 1.20 19.99 15.85
CA ARG A 269 1.84 18.72 16.24
C ARG A 269 2.79 18.17 15.18
N TYR A 270 2.49 18.40 13.90
CA TYR A 270 3.24 17.92 12.75
C TYR A 270 3.38 19.04 11.72
N PRO A 271 4.50 19.79 11.76
CA PRO A 271 4.73 20.92 10.87
C PRO A 271 4.55 20.57 9.39
N ALA A 272 4.01 21.51 8.61
CA ALA A 272 3.68 21.42 7.19
C ALA A 272 2.53 20.49 6.81
N VAL A 273 2.03 19.63 7.70
CA VAL A 273 0.95 18.68 7.39
C VAL A 273 -0.40 19.37 7.29
N GLY A 274 -0.74 20.22 8.26
CA GLY A 274 -2.02 20.93 8.29
C GLY A 274 -2.14 21.88 7.10
N LYS A 275 -1.06 22.61 6.80
CA LYS A 275 -0.98 23.53 5.66
C LYS A 275 -1.13 22.81 4.31
N ALA A 276 -0.54 21.63 4.15
CA ALA A 276 -0.67 20.84 2.93
C ALA A 276 -2.11 20.30 2.71
N LEU A 277 -2.85 20.05 3.78
CA LEU A 277 -4.24 19.58 3.72
C LEU A 277 -5.26 20.71 3.58
N LEU A 278 -4.91 21.92 4.01
CA LEU A 278 -5.79 23.09 3.98
C LEU A 278 -6.51 23.31 2.64
N PRO A 279 -5.83 23.37 1.47
CA PRO A 279 -6.52 23.61 0.20
C PRO A 279 -7.42 22.45 -0.25
N ILE A 280 -7.25 21.25 0.32
CA ILE A 280 -7.99 20.04 -0.05
C ILE A 280 -9.24 19.91 0.81
N SER A 281 -9.09 20.08 2.12
CA SER A 281 -10.18 19.96 3.09
C SER A 281 -11.02 21.23 3.20
N PHE A 282 -10.46 22.39 2.82
CA PHE A 282 -11.14 23.68 2.87
C PHE A 282 -10.82 24.53 1.62
N PRO A 283 -11.55 24.35 0.51
CA PRO A 283 -11.35 25.14 -0.71
C PRO A 283 -11.89 26.60 -0.61
N GLY A 284 -12.30 27.02 0.58
CA GLY A 284 -12.85 28.35 0.86
C GLY A 284 -11.78 29.39 1.17
N LYS A 285 -12.22 30.65 1.35
CA LYS A 285 -11.35 31.71 1.88
C LYS A 285 -11.29 31.60 3.39
N LEU A 286 -10.09 31.72 3.94
CA LEU A 286 -9.88 31.79 5.39
C LEU A 286 -10.47 33.07 5.95
N LEU A 287 -11.00 32.98 7.17
CA LEU A 287 -11.37 34.17 7.93
C LEU A 287 -10.09 34.91 8.40
N PRO A 288 -10.15 36.23 8.62
CA PRO A 288 -8.99 37.01 9.07
C PRO A 288 -8.33 36.41 10.34
N ASP A 289 -9.14 35.95 11.29
CA ASP A 289 -8.68 35.35 12.54
C ASP A 289 -7.93 34.03 12.30
N GLU A 290 -8.39 33.22 11.34
CA GLU A 290 -7.74 31.96 10.96
C GLU A 290 -6.39 32.24 10.29
N VAL A 291 -6.31 33.27 9.43
CA VAL A 291 -5.05 33.69 8.81
C VAL A 291 -4.02 34.05 9.88
N THR A 292 -4.41 34.80 10.91
CA THR A 292 -3.50 35.14 12.02
C THR A 292 -3.03 33.91 12.79
N GLN A 293 -3.89 32.90 12.99
CA GLN A 293 -3.51 31.63 13.62
C GLN A 293 -2.50 30.85 12.78
N TRP A 294 -2.71 30.76 11.46
CA TRP A 294 -1.77 30.11 10.55
C TRP A 294 -0.43 30.84 10.49
N GLU A 295 -0.44 32.18 10.44
CA GLU A 295 0.80 32.99 10.46
C GLU A 295 1.60 32.78 11.74
N ALA A 296 0.92 32.71 12.90
CA ALA A 296 1.58 32.44 14.18
C ALA A 296 2.26 31.06 14.20
N LEU A 297 1.59 30.03 13.66
CA LEU A 297 2.15 28.68 13.55
C LEU A 297 3.33 28.64 12.56
N GLU A 298 3.25 29.35 11.43
CA GLU A 298 4.35 29.45 10.48
C GLU A 298 5.60 30.10 11.08
N VAL A 299 5.43 31.17 11.86
CA VAL A 299 6.55 31.81 12.56
C VAL A 299 7.16 30.85 13.58
N GLY A 300 6.33 30.19 14.39
CA GLY A 300 6.78 29.19 15.36
C GLY A 300 7.55 28.04 14.71
N ALA A 301 7.06 27.52 13.58
CA ALA A 301 7.70 26.44 12.85
C ALA A 301 9.06 26.87 12.25
N ARG A 302 9.17 28.10 11.73
CA ARG A 302 10.44 28.64 11.22
C ARG A 302 11.47 28.80 12.34
N THR A 303 11.08 29.39 13.46
CA THR A 303 11.97 29.56 14.62
C THR A 303 12.43 28.21 15.17
N ALA A 304 11.54 27.21 15.21
CA ALA A 304 11.92 25.85 15.62
C ALA A 304 12.89 25.17 14.63
N ALA A 305 12.69 25.36 13.32
CA ALA A 305 13.58 24.84 12.29
C ALA A 305 14.96 25.51 12.32
N GLU A 306 15.00 26.84 12.51
CA GLU A 306 16.25 27.59 12.70
C GLU A 306 17.00 27.10 13.94
N ALA A 307 16.31 26.92 15.07
CA ALA A 307 16.92 26.39 16.29
C ALA A 307 17.45 24.95 16.14
N GLN A 308 16.78 24.11 15.33
CA GLN A 308 17.27 22.77 15.01
C GLN A 308 18.52 22.79 14.11
N ALA A 309 18.53 23.66 13.10
CA ALA A 309 19.70 23.83 12.22
C ALA A 309 20.92 24.38 12.99
N ASP A 310 20.70 25.32 13.91
CA ASP A 310 21.75 25.86 14.77
C ASP A 310 22.29 24.78 15.75
N ALA A 311 21.43 23.87 16.22
CA ALA A 311 21.83 22.76 17.08
C ALA A 311 22.65 21.69 16.31
N GLU A 312 22.22 21.30 15.11
CA GLU A 312 22.94 20.34 14.26
C GLU A 312 24.32 20.87 13.83
N THR A 313 24.41 22.15 13.46
CA THR A 313 25.69 22.79 13.14
C THR A 313 26.63 22.89 14.35
N THR A 314 26.09 23.16 15.54
CA THR A 314 26.88 23.17 16.78
C THR A 314 27.40 21.76 17.14
N GLU A 315 26.61 20.70 16.92
CA GLU A 315 27.08 19.32 17.11
C GLU A 315 28.16 18.92 16.08
N GLU A 316 27.99 19.29 14.81
CA GLU A 316 29.00 19.06 13.77
C GLU A 316 30.30 19.80 14.07
N ASP A 317 30.24 21.08 14.46
CA ASP A 317 31.42 21.87 14.82
C ASP A 317 32.15 21.28 16.03
N CYS A 318 31.40 20.86 17.06
CA CYS A 318 31.96 20.20 18.24
C CYS A 318 32.62 18.84 17.88
N ALA A 319 32.03 18.08 16.96
CA ALA A 319 32.61 16.85 16.45
C ALA A 319 33.91 17.12 15.68
N VAL A 320 33.95 18.13 14.82
CA VAL A 320 35.15 18.52 14.07
C VAL A 320 36.26 19.00 15.01
N GLU A 321 35.94 19.82 16.02
CA GLU A 321 36.90 20.25 17.04
C GLU A 321 37.49 19.06 17.82
N SER A 322 36.66 18.08 18.19
CA SER A 322 37.13 16.86 18.87
C SER A 322 38.12 16.05 18.01
N TRP A 323 37.86 15.90 16.71
CA TRP A 323 38.74 15.22 15.77
C TRP A 323 40.05 15.98 15.55
N THR A 324 40.00 17.31 15.44
CA THR A 324 41.22 18.12 15.27
C THR A 324 42.11 18.11 16.52
N ALA A 325 41.51 18.07 17.73
CA ALA A 325 42.23 17.91 18.98
C ALA A 325 42.92 16.54 19.08
N TYR A 326 42.22 15.46 18.66
CA TYR A 326 42.80 14.12 18.58
C TYR A 326 43.92 14.01 17.54
N ALA A 327 43.77 14.65 16.37
CA ALA A 327 44.82 14.65 15.34
C ALA A 327 46.09 15.38 15.80
N ARG A 328 45.97 16.47 16.56
CA ARG A 328 47.12 17.19 17.14
C ARG A 328 47.86 16.38 18.19
N SER A 329 47.16 15.58 19.01
CA SER A 329 47.82 14.75 20.03
C SER A 329 48.65 13.61 19.43
N LEU A 330 48.27 13.10 18.26
CA LEU A 330 49.03 12.09 17.51
C LEU A 330 50.31 12.64 16.85
N GLN A 331 50.41 13.95 16.60
CA GLN A 331 51.60 14.57 15.99
C GLN A 331 52.65 15.01 17.01
N ALA A 332 52.28 15.05 18.31
CA ALA A 332 53.13 15.53 19.39
C ALA A 332 53.79 14.40 20.22
N GLY A 333 53.59 13.13 19.85
CA GLY A 333 54.24 11.95 20.43
C GLY A 333 55.14 11.25 19.42
#